data_AF-A0A132B6N9-F1
#
_entry.id   AF-A0A132B6N9-F1
#
_cell.length_a   1.000
_cell.length_b   1.000
_cell.length_c   1.000
_cell.angle_alpha   90.00
_cell.angle_beta   90.00
_cell.angle_gamma   90.00
#
_symmetry.space_group_name_H-M   'P 1'
#
loop_
_entity.id
_entity.type
_entity.pdbx_description
1 polymer ?
#
loop_
_entity_poly.entity_id
_entity_poly.type
_entity_poly.pdbx_seq_one_letter_code
_entity_poly.pdbx_strand_id
1 'polypeptide(L)'
;MSLPKNRGLVKTAVGKAAILPIPIPRLRDEYILVKTVAVALNPTDWQTLDERFRPGTTHSLLGCDAAGVVVEVGSKVTKEFRKGDRVFGFSHGGNDLEPEDGCFAEYILMKGDISMHIPPNVSFEEAATLTCGFGTIGLGFYKHLGLPFPTLPVEKKSEGQAILIYGGSSASGTMAIQFAKLSGLEVITTASPRNFELLKSLGADHVFDYHDPNCGTVINALTNNTLTLVFDTIATTSSALICAAALSTTTSPSLPKKIYVNLMGIEFPRKDVENIFYLGYTMRGEPFEIEGEKWDAVPEDYELAKRFFAFCEVLLREDLVKGHPVRLLEGGLEGIQGGMEELREGRVSGVKLVARVGEP
;
A
#
# COMPACT_ATOMS: atom_id res chain seq x y z
N MET A 1 -34.53 18.56 6.61
CA MET A 1 -34.00 17.36 5.92
C MET A 1 -33.20 16.59 6.95
N SER A 2 -33.47 15.31 7.19
CA SER A 2 -32.61 14.50 8.06
C SER A 2 -31.22 14.46 7.42
N LEU A 3 -30.17 14.67 8.21
CA LEU A 3 -28.79 14.41 7.75
C LEU A 3 -28.73 13.01 7.10
N PRO A 4 -27.96 12.83 6.01
CA PRO A 4 -27.76 11.50 5.43
C PRO A 4 -27.32 10.54 6.54
N LYS A 5 -27.94 9.35 6.60
CA LYS A 5 -27.46 8.30 7.50
C LYS A 5 -26.18 7.75 6.88
N ASN A 6 -25.09 7.72 7.65
CA ASN A 6 -23.85 7.06 7.26
C ASN A 6 -23.85 5.65 7.85
N ARG A 7 -23.39 4.67 7.07
CA ARG A 7 -23.16 3.29 7.52
C ARG A 7 -21.71 2.94 7.27
N GLY A 8 -21.10 2.21 8.20
CA GLY A 8 -19.74 1.73 8.05
C GLY A 8 -19.51 0.40 8.73
N LEU A 9 -18.45 -0.30 8.29
CA LEU A 9 -17.98 -1.52 8.92
C LEU A 9 -17.10 -1.18 10.12
N VAL A 10 -17.65 -1.38 11.31
CA VAL A 10 -17.04 -0.97 12.58
C VAL A 10 -16.53 -2.18 13.32
N LYS A 11 -15.26 -2.16 13.74
CA LYS A 11 -14.71 -3.09 14.72
C LYS A 11 -15.38 -2.83 16.07
N THR A 12 -15.95 -3.86 16.69
CA THR A 12 -16.69 -3.76 17.97
C THR A 12 -16.06 -4.57 19.09
N ALA A 13 -15.22 -5.54 18.73
CA ALA A 13 -14.35 -6.29 19.61
C ALA A 13 -13.22 -6.90 18.78
N VAL A 14 -12.21 -7.45 19.45
CA VAL A 14 -11.17 -8.28 18.82
C VAL A 14 -11.83 -9.37 17.96
N GLY A 15 -11.48 -9.40 16.67
CA GLY A 15 -12.01 -10.37 15.70
C GLY A 15 -13.48 -10.16 15.32
N LYS A 16 -14.13 -9.06 15.74
CA LYS A 16 -15.56 -8.81 15.47
C LYS A 16 -15.80 -7.44 14.86
N ALA A 17 -16.41 -7.45 13.68
CA ALA A 17 -16.91 -6.25 13.01
C ALA A 17 -18.41 -6.39 12.71
N ALA A 18 -19.09 -5.25 12.66
CA ALA A 18 -20.49 -5.15 12.27
C ALA A 18 -20.71 -3.89 11.44
N ILE A 19 -21.64 -3.96 10.49
CA ILE A 19 -22.10 -2.77 9.76
C ILE A 19 -23.10 -2.04 10.64
N LEU A 20 -22.76 -0.82 11.04
CA LEU A 20 -23.54 -0.02 11.96
C LEU A 20 -23.90 1.33 11.35
N PRO A 21 -25.05 1.92 11.73
CA PRO A 21 -25.25 3.35 11.52
C PRO A 21 -24.24 4.12 12.37
N ILE A 22 -23.51 5.03 11.73
CA ILE A 22 -22.49 5.89 12.35
C ILE A 22 -22.78 7.34 11.99
N PRO A 23 -22.25 8.33 12.74
CA PRO A 23 -22.33 9.73 12.31
C PRO A 23 -21.56 9.95 11.00
N ILE A 24 -21.92 11.00 10.27
CA ILE A 24 -21.00 11.57 9.28
C ILE A 24 -19.85 12.19 10.08
N PRO A 25 -18.59 11.86 9.78
CA PRO A 25 -17.47 12.35 10.57
C PRO A 25 -17.35 13.86 10.47
N ARG A 26 -16.95 14.50 11.58
CA ARG A 26 -16.77 15.96 11.61
C ARG A 26 -15.55 16.34 10.77
N LEU A 27 -15.73 17.24 9.80
CA LEU A 27 -14.63 17.75 8.99
C LEU A 27 -13.54 18.41 9.85
N ARG A 28 -12.30 17.93 9.69
CA ARG A 28 -11.08 18.51 10.25
C ARG A 28 -10.42 19.45 9.23
N ASP A 29 -9.67 20.43 9.72
CA ASP A 29 -9.11 21.51 8.88
C ASP A 29 -8.21 21.00 7.73
N GLU A 30 -7.41 19.95 7.96
CA GLU A 30 -6.47 19.40 6.96
C GLU A 30 -7.07 18.24 6.13
N TYR A 31 -8.37 18.00 6.28
CA TYR A 31 -9.04 16.84 5.71
C TYR A 31 -10.07 17.26 4.66
N ILE A 32 -10.49 16.29 3.86
CA ILE A 32 -11.63 16.40 2.95
C ILE A 32 -12.69 15.39 3.39
N LEU A 33 -13.97 15.80 3.33
CA LEU A 33 -15.09 14.90 3.50
C LEU A 33 -15.43 14.30 2.13
N VAL A 34 -15.47 12.97 2.06
CA VAL A 34 -15.68 12.22 0.82
C VAL A 34 -16.92 11.36 0.96
N LYS A 35 -17.77 11.39 -0.06
CA LYS A 35 -18.84 10.41 -0.28
C LYS A 35 -18.23 9.23 -1.05
N THR A 36 -18.11 8.10 -0.39
CA THR A 36 -17.39 6.94 -0.93
C THR A 36 -18.18 6.26 -2.04
N VAL A 37 -17.49 5.85 -3.10
CA VAL A 37 -18.05 5.08 -4.23
C VAL A 37 -17.50 3.67 -4.23
N ALA A 38 -16.18 3.52 -4.07
CA ALA A 38 -15.50 2.24 -4.02
C ALA A 38 -14.46 2.20 -2.89
N VAL A 39 -14.29 1.04 -2.28
CA VAL A 39 -13.25 0.75 -1.28
C VAL A 39 -12.48 -0.48 -1.71
N ALA A 40 -11.19 -0.53 -1.39
CA ALA A 40 -10.37 -1.71 -1.65
C ALA A 40 -9.90 -2.33 -0.35
N LEU A 41 -9.77 -3.66 -0.35
CA LEU A 41 -9.30 -4.40 0.80
C LEU A 41 -7.79 -4.63 0.71
N ASN A 42 -7.14 -4.59 1.88
CA ASN A 42 -5.73 -4.83 2.11
C ASN A 42 -5.57 -5.86 3.25
N PRO A 43 -4.45 -6.61 3.31
CA PRO A 43 -4.20 -7.52 4.42
C PRO A 43 -4.25 -6.85 5.80
N THR A 44 -3.84 -5.58 5.90
CA THR A 44 -3.92 -4.83 7.16
C THR A 44 -5.34 -4.70 7.69
N ASP A 45 -6.38 -4.74 6.86
CA ASP A 45 -7.75 -4.53 7.33
C ASP A 45 -8.23 -5.68 8.24
N TRP A 46 -7.90 -6.93 7.88
CA TRP A 46 -8.24 -8.08 8.72
C TRP A 46 -7.26 -8.24 9.89
N GLN A 47 -6.02 -7.80 9.75
CA GLN A 47 -5.04 -7.77 10.85
C GLN A 47 -5.52 -6.80 11.94
N THR A 48 -5.90 -5.58 11.54
CA THR A 48 -6.44 -4.57 12.45
C THR A 48 -7.76 -4.99 13.10
N LEU A 49 -8.58 -5.81 12.43
CA LEU A 49 -9.75 -6.43 13.07
C LEU A 49 -9.36 -7.34 14.24
N ASP A 50 -8.24 -8.04 14.14
CA ASP A 50 -7.75 -8.99 15.16
C ASP A 50 -6.88 -8.32 16.25
N GLU A 51 -6.50 -7.07 16.06
CA GLU A 51 -5.76 -6.30 17.06
C GLU A 51 -6.62 -5.99 18.30
N ARG A 52 -5.97 -5.79 19.45
CA ARG A 52 -6.53 -5.27 20.69
C ARG A 52 -6.74 -3.78 20.57
N PHE A 53 -7.83 -3.31 21.19
CA PHE A 53 -8.03 -1.89 21.36
C PHE A 53 -7.03 -1.31 22.38
N ARG A 54 -6.61 -0.08 22.12
CA ARG A 54 -6.08 0.84 23.12
C ARG A 54 -7.04 0.93 24.32
N PRO A 55 -6.54 0.94 25.57
CA PRO A 55 -7.39 1.13 26.75
C PRO A 55 -8.30 2.37 26.63
N GLY A 56 -9.61 2.15 26.74
CA GLY A 56 -10.64 3.19 26.63
C GLY A 56 -11.31 3.30 25.26
N THR A 57 -10.74 2.70 24.22
CA THR A 57 -11.37 2.59 22.90
C THR A 57 -12.28 1.36 22.87
N THR A 58 -13.48 1.51 22.32
CA THR A 58 -14.51 0.45 22.29
C THR A 58 -14.96 0.09 20.88
N HIS A 59 -14.62 0.91 19.91
CA HIS A 59 -14.94 0.72 18.51
C HIS A 59 -13.97 1.52 17.65
N SER A 60 -13.82 1.13 16.39
CA SER A 60 -13.13 1.92 15.36
C SER A 60 -13.63 1.56 13.96
N LEU A 61 -13.68 2.53 13.05
CA LEU A 61 -14.04 2.31 11.66
C LEU A 61 -12.91 1.60 10.92
N LEU A 62 -13.21 0.56 10.13
CA LEU A 62 -12.19 -0.20 9.41
C LEU A 62 -11.93 0.35 8.00
N GLY A 63 -10.87 -0.15 7.36
CA GLY A 63 -10.58 0.06 5.96
C GLY A 63 -9.55 1.15 5.70
N CYS A 64 -8.62 0.86 4.80
CA CYS A 64 -7.53 1.77 4.46
C CYS A 64 -7.71 2.54 3.15
N ASP A 65 -8.31 1.93 2.13
CA ASP A 65 -8.32 2.47 0.77
C ASP A 65 -9.75 2.82 0.31
N ALA A 66 -9.90 3.99 -0.32
CA ALA A 66 -11.17 4.42 -0.89
C ALA A 66 -11.02 5.36 -2.08
N ALA A 67 -12.08 5.40 -2.88
CA ALA A 67 -12.32 6.38 -3.93
C ALA A 67 -13.76 6.89 -3.86
N GLY A 68 -13.97 8.17 -4.12
CA GLY A 68 -15.26 8.81 -3.99
C GLY A 68 -15.30 10.25 -4.48
N VAL A 69 -16.33 10.98 -4.07
CA VAL A 69 -16.58 12.36 -4.49
C VAL A 69 -16.41 13.31 -3.31
N VAL A 70 -15.67 14.39 -3.50
CA VAL A 70 -15.50 15.44 -2.47
C VAL A 70 -16.83 16.09 -2.17
N VAL A 71 -17.20 16.12 -0.89
CA VAL A 71 -18.40 16.77 -0.36
C VAL A 71 -18.05 18.14 0.19
N GLU A 72 -16.96 18.22 0.95
CA GLU A 72 -16.50 19.43 1.63
C GLU A 72 -14.97 19.37 1.82
N VAL A 73 -14.32 20.53 1.84
CA VAL A 73 -12.86 20.68 1.92
C VAL A 73 -12.51 21.49 3.16
N GLY A 74 -11.59 20.95 3.97
CA GLY A 74 -11.11 21.60 5.18
C GLY A 74 -10.33 22.88 4.88
N SER A 75 -10.34 23.81 5.85
CA SER A 75 -9.79 25.16 5.69
C SER A 75 -8.26 25.23 5.50
N LYS A 76 -7.53 24.17 5.84
CA LYS A 76 -6.06 24.08 5.77
C LYS A 76 -5.56 23.13 4.69
N VAL A 77 -6.45 22.55 3.87
CA VAL A 77 -6.05 21.77 2.70
C VAL A 77 -5.42 22.72 1.67
N THR A 78 -4.19 22.42 1.24
CA THR A 78 -3.43 23.28 0.32
C THR A 78 -3.55 22.83 -1.12
N LYS A 79 -3.80 21.54 -1.36
CA LYS A 79 -4.10 21.00 -2.68
C LYS A 79 -5.47 21.48 -3.16
N GLU A 80 -5.57 21.80 -4.45
CA GLU A 80 -6.80 22.34 -5.04
C GLU A 80 -7.90 21.29 -5.18
N PHE A 81 -8.67 21.07 -4.11
CA PHE A 81 -9.90 20.29 -4.14
C PHE A 81 -11.14 21.17 -4.13
N ARG A 82 -12.21 20.67 -4.76
CA ARG A 82 -13.52 21.32 -4.81
C ARG A 82 -14.61 20.28 -4.61
N LYS A 83 -15.76 20.71 -4.08
CA LYS A 83 -16.95 19.86 -4.03
C LYS A 83 -17.29 19.33 -5.43
N GLY A 84 -17.52 18.03 -5.53
CA GLY A 84 -17.79 17.33 -6.80
C GLY A 84 -16.57 16.71 -7.46
N ASP A 85 -15.35 17.01 -6.98
CA ASP A 85 -14.14 16.37 -7.51
C ASP A 85 -14.17 14.86 -7.24
N ARG A 86 -13.71 14.08 -8.22
CA ARG A 86 -13.47 12.65 -8.08
C ARG A 86 -12.10 12.46 -7.44
N VAL A 87 -12.04 11.79 -6.30
CA VAL A 87 -10.82 11.64 -5.51
C VAL A 87 -10.63 10.21 -5.03
N PHE A 88 -9.38 9.84 -4.78
CA PHE A 88 -9.01 8.61 -4.11
C PHE A 88 -7.89 8.91 -3.12
N GLY A 89 -7.79 8.07 -2.10
CA GLY A 89 -6.88 8.33 -1.00
C GLY A 89 -6.86 7.17 -0.03
N PHE A 90 -6.27 7.45 1.13
CA PHE A 90 -6.03 6.48 2.18
C PHE A 90 -6.43 7.06 3.53
N SER A 91 -6.87 6.19 4.44
CA SER A 91 -7.06 6.49 5.85
C SER A 91 -6.43 5.41 6.73
N HIS A 92 -6.23 5.71 8.01
CA HIS A 92 -5.82 4.71 8.98
C HIS A 92 -7.08 4.00 9.49
N GLY A 93 -7.45 2.90 8.85
CA GLY A 93 -8.53 2.04 9.33
C GLY A 93 -8.18 1.44 10.68
N GLY A 94 -9.13 1.45 11.61
CA GLY A 94 -8.96 0.96 12.98
C GLY A 94 -8.10 1.86 13.87
N ASN A 95 -7.95 3.14 13.52
CA ASN A 95 -7.18 4.10 14.31
C ASN A 95 -7.82 4.34 15.68
N ASP A 96 -7.20 3.81 16.73
CA ASP A 96 -7.73 3.94 18.09
C ASP A 96 -7.60 5.35 18.69
N LEU A 97 -6.75 6.22 18.12
CA LEU A 97 -6.65 7.62 18.54
C LEU A 97 -7.74 8.50 17.90
N GLU A 98 -8.24 8.11 16.73
CA GLU A 98 -9.33 8.77 16.01
C GLU A 98 -10.30 7.70 15.48
N PRO A 99 -11.19 7.13 16.33
CA PRO A 99 -12.02 5.98 15.98
C PRO A 99 -12.96 6.14 14.77
N GLU A 100 -13.18 7.37 14.33
CA GLU A 100 -13.97 7.70 13.13
C GLU A 100 -13.16 7.58 11.83
N ASP A 101 -11.82 7.45 11.92
CA ASP A 101 -10.95 7.24 10.76
C ASP A 101 -11.10 5.81 10.22
N GLY A 102 -11.32 5.73 8.91
CA GLY A 102 -11.38 4.50 8.14
C GLY A 102 -12.08 4.74 6.80
N CYS A 103 -11.98 3.77 5.90
CA CYS A 103 -12.50 3.89 4.54
C CYS A 103 -13.78 3.09 4.29
N PHE A 104 -14.11 2.09 5.12
CA PHE A 104 -15.27 1.22 4.91
C PHE A 104 -16.58 1.85 5.42
N ALA A 105 -16.92 3.03 4.91
CA ALA A 105 -18.18 3.71 5.15
C ALA A 105 -18.65 4.53 3.94
N GLU A 106 -19.92 4.94 3.95
CA GLU A 106 -20.53 5.76 2.89
C GLU A 106 -20.00 7.21 2.86
N TYR A 107 -19.62 7.74 4.03
CA TYR A 107 -18.95 9.02 4.19
C TYR A 107 -17.73 8.89 5.10
N ILE A 108 -16.59 9.37 4.62
CA ILE A 108 -15.28 9.22 5.27
C ILE A 108 -14.47 10.51 5.20
N LEU A 109 -13.45 10.60 6.06
CA LEU A 109 -12.42 11.63 5.96
C LEU A 109 -11.17 11.07 5.29
N MET A 110 -10.57 11.87 4.41
CA MET A 110 -9.22 11.63 3.88
C MET A 110 -8.35 12.85 4.16
N LYS A 111 -7.06 12.65 4.45
CA LYS A 111 -6.14 13.76 4.64
C LYS A 111 -5.88 14.43 3.28
N GLY A 112 -6.15 15.72 3.18
CA GLY A 112 -6.31 16.42 1.91
C GLY A 112 -5.06 16.36 1.03
N ASP A 113 -3.92 16.84 1.52
CA ASP A 113 -2.73 17.01 0.67
C ASP A 113 -2.02 15.70 0.27
N ILE A 114 -2.46 14.56 0.82
CA ILE A 114 -2.07 13.21 0.40
C ILE A 114 -3.23 12.43 -0.24
N SER A 115 -4.31 13.11 -0.60
CA SER A 115 -5.35 12.59 -1.49
C SER A 115 -5.02 12.95 -2.94
N MET A 116 -5.59 12.20 -3.88
CA MET A 116 -5.34 12.37 -5.31
C MET A 116 -6.65 12.50 -6.09
N HIS A 117 -6.65 13.32 -7.15
CA HIS A 117 -7.71 13.39 -8.14
C HIS A 117 -7.71 12.12 -8.99
N ILE A 118 -8.88 11.54 -9.23
CA ILE A 118 -9.04 10.44 -10.17
C ILE A 118 -8.98 11.00 -11.59
N PRO A 119 -8.00 10.61 -12.42
CA PRO A 119 -7.96 11.04 -13.82
C PRO A 119 -9.21 10.58 -14.61
N PRO A 120 -9.61 11.27 -15.69
CA PRO A 120 -10.80 10.91 -16.47
C PRO A 120 -10.80 9.47 -17.00
N ASN A 121 -9.62 8.91 -17.29
CA ASN A 121 -9.40 7.56 -17.79
C ASN A 121 -9.42 6.46 -16.72
N VAL A 122 -9.49 6.82 -15.42
CA VAL A 122 -9.43 5.86 -14.32
C VAL A 122 -10.82 5.75 -13.66
N SER A 123 -11.26 4.53 -13.38
CA SER A 123 -12.53 4.26 -12.67
C SER A 123 -12.41 4.48 -11.16
N PHE A 124 -13.53 4.55 -10.43
CA PHE A 124 -13.46 4.62 -8.95
C PHE A 124 -12.91 3.31 -8.37
N GLU A 125 -13.30 2.18 -8.95
CA GLU A 125 -12.87 0.84 -8.57
C GLU A 125 -11.35 0.69 -8.69
N GLU A 126 -10.81 1.10 -9.82
CA GLU A 126 -9.37 1.06 -10.06
C GLU A 126 -8.64 2.03 -9.14
N ALA A 127 -9.10 3.28 -9.02
CA ALA A 127 -8.47 4.28 -8.17
C ALA A 127 -8.41 3.85 -6.70
N ALA A 128 -9.46 3.20 -6.19
CA ALA A 128 -9.49 2.67 -4.83
C ALA A 128 -8.38 1.64 -4.57
N THR A 129 -7.80 1.01 -5.60
CA THR A 129 -6.74 0.00 -5.38
C THR A 129 -5.35 0.58 -5.12
N LEU A 130 -5.16 1.88 -5.33
CA LEU A 130 -3.83 2.45 -5.58
C LEU A 130 -3.12 2.97 -4.31
N THR A 131 -3.83 3.64 -3.40
CA THR A 131 -3.19 4.53 -2.43
C THR A 131 -2.30 3.81 -1.41
N CYS A 132 -2.77 2.73 -0.76
CA CYS A 132 -1.91 1.91 0.11
C CYS A 132 -0.64 1.48 -0.62
N GLY A 133 -0.78 0.96 -1.84
CA GLY A 133 0.35 0.46 -2.62
C GLY A 133 1.33 1.58 -2.98
N PHE A 134 0.84 2.74 -3.43
CA PHE A 134 1.70 3.91 -3.66
C PHE A 134 2.41 4.33 -2.38
N GLY A 135 1.72 4.38 -1.25
CA GLY A 135 2.34 4.76 0.01
C GLY A 135 3.44 3.81 0.46
N THR A 136 3.16 2.52 0.38
CA THR A 136 4.13 1.44 0.60
C THR A 136 5.35 1.62 -0.29
N ILE A 137 5.18 1.79 -1.60
CA ILE A 137 6.32 1.99 -2.50
C ILE A 137 7.04 3.31 -2.24
N GLY A 138 6.33 4.40 -1.99
CA GLY A 138 6.89 5.72 -1.75
C GLY A 138 7.88 5.72 -0.57
N LEU A 139 7.44 5.21 0.58
CA LEU A 139 8.30 5.07 1.76
C LEU A 139 9.39 4.00 1.54
N GLY A 140 8.99 2.81 1.08
CA GLY A 140 9.90 1.68 0.90
C GLY A 140 11.06 2.01 -0.03
N PHE A 141 10.78 2.61 -1.18
CA PHE A 141 11.79 2.87 -2.20
C PHE A 141 12.58 4.14 -1.92
N TYR A 142 11.90 5.26 -1.65
CA TYR A 142 12.59 6.56 -1.65
C TYR A 142 13.12 6.97 -0.27
N LYS A 143 12.51 6.48 0.83
CA LYS A 143 13.03 6.70 2.18
C LYS A 143 13.94 5.56 2.63
N HIS A 144 13.47 4.31 2.54
CA HIS A 144 14.16 3.18 3.17
C HIS A 144 15.24 2.53 2.29
N LEU A 145 14.99 2.35 0.99
CA LEU A 145 16.00 1.85 0.05
C LEU A 145 16.86 2.97 -0.55
N GLY A 146 16.45 4.24 -0.39
CA GLY A 146 17.18 5.39 -0.94
C GLY A 146 17.28 5.37 -2.47
N LEU A 147 16.29 4.79 -3.16
CA LEU A 147 16.30 4.70 -4.62
C LEU A 147 16.24 6.09 -5.25
N PRO A 148 16.80 6.26 -6.46
CA PRO A 148 16.63 7.50 -7.21
C PRO A 148 15.16 7.80 -7.46
N PHE A 149 14.72 9.00 -7.08
CA PHE A 149 13.37 9.47 -7.39
C PHE A 149 13.18 9.50 -8.93
N PRO A 150 12.06 8.99 -9.46
CA PRO A 150 11.80 8.95 -10.89
C PRO A 150 11.63 10.35 -11.48
N THR A 151 12.07 10.52 -12.73
CA THR A 151 11.93 11.77 -13.52
C THR A 151 11.21 11.47 -14.83
N LEU A 152 10.56 12.48 -15.42
CA LEU A 152 9.90 12.38 -16.72
C LEU A 152 10.62 13.28 -17.76
N PRO A 153 10.86 12.80 -19.00
CA PRO A 153 10.61 11.42 -19.46
C PRO A 153 11.50 10.42 -18.72
N VAL A 154 11.07 9.16 -18.66
CA VAL A 154 11.84 8.09 -18.01
C VAL A 154 13.15 7.91 -18.77
N GLU A 155 14.23 8.42 -18.21
CA GLU A 155 15.55 8.22 -18.79
C GLU A 155 15.92 6.75 -18.62
N LYS A 156 16.40 6.11 -19.69
CA LYS A 156 17.09 4.82 -19.58
C LYS A 156 18.36 5.05 -18.76
N LYS A 157 18.27 4.84 -17.44
CA LYS A 157 19.45 4.89 -16.59
C LYS A 157 20.30 3.68 -16.91
N SER A 158 21.56 3.95 -17.21
CA SER A 158 22.56 2.97 -17.63
C SER A 158 23.10 2.18 -16.43
N GLU A 159 22.93 0.87 -16.52
CA GLU A 159 23.79 -0.22 -16.03
C GLU A 159 24.00 -0.42 -14.51
N GLY A 160 23.45 -1.54 -14.00
CA GLY A 160 24.17 -2.41 -13.07
C GLY A 160 23.52 -2.68 -11.71
N GLN A 161 22.54 -1.88 -11.27
CA GLN A 161 21.89 -2.12 -9.98
C GLN A 161 20.58 -2.89 -10.12
N ALA A 162 20.57 -4.12 -9.63
CA ALA A 162 19.39 -4.94 -9.53
C ALA A 162 18.69 -4.78 -8.17
N ILE A 163 17.37 -4.95 -8.17
CA ILE A 163 16.56 -5.13 -6.96
C ILE A 163 15.78 -6.45 -7.07
N LEU A 164 15.74 -7.18 -5.96
CA LEU A 164 14.81 -8.30 -5.82
C LEU A 164 13.52 -7.82 -5.17
N ILE A 165 12.41 -7.94 -5.89
CA ILE A 165 11.06 -7.76 -5.35
C ILE A 165 10.49 -9.16 -5.08
N TYR A 166 10.48 -9.58 -3.82
CA TYR A 166 9.92 -10.88 -3.46
C TYR A 166 8.39 -10.78 -3.38
N GLY A 167 7.70 -11.70 -4.06
CA GLY A 167 6.24 -11.73 -4.16
C GLY A 167 5.65 -10.76 -5.18
N GLY A 168 6.22 -10.71 -6.39
CA GLY A 168 5.85 -9.73 -7.44
C GLY A 168 4.38 -9.72 -7.83
N SER A 169 3.65 -10.83 -7.64
CA SER A 169 2.21 -10.90 -7.95
C SER A 169 1.28 -10.38 -6.85
N SER A 170 1.81 -9.87 -5.75
CA SER A 170 1.02 -9.12 -4.77
C SER A 170 0.65 -7.73 -5.32
N ALA A 171 -0.37 -7.08 -4.75
CA ALA A 171 -0.75 -5.73 -5.15
C ALA A 171 0.45 -4.76 -5.03
N SER A 172 1.15 -4.78 -3.90
CA SER A 172 2.38 -4.00 -3.70
C SER A 172 3.50 -4.43 -4.64
N GLY A 173 3.65 -5.73 -4.93
CA GLY A 173 4.68 -6.26 -5.84
C GLY A 173 4.53 -5.75 -7.26
N THR A 174 3.31 -5.73 -7.80
CA THR A 174 3.06 -5.20 -9.16
C THR A 174 3.35 -3.71 -9.29
N MET A 175 3.14 -2.93 -8.23
CA MET A 175 3.53 -1.52 -8.20
C MET A 175 5.05 -1.38 -8.03
N ALA A 176 5.65 -2.14 -7.10
CA ALA A 176 7.09 -2.16 -6.85
C ALA A 176 7.87 -2.39 -8.16
N ILE A 177 7.43 -3.35 -8.99
CA ILE A 177 8.08 -3.65 -10.28
C ILE A 177 8.10 -2.40 -11.16
N GLN A 178 6.94 -1.77 -11.38
CA GLN A 178 6.83 -0.59 -12.23
C GLN A 178 7.68 0.57 -11.71
N PHE A 179 7.60 0.89 -10.42
CA PHE A 179 8.37 1.99 -9.83
C PHE A 179 9.88 1.71 -9.79
N ALA A 180 10.31 0.46 -9.65
CA ALA A 180 11.72 0.11 -9.72
C ALA A 180 12.27 0.35 -11.14
N LYS A 181 11.47 0.02 -12.17
CA LYS A 181 11.79 0.37 -13.56
C LYS A 181 11.82 1.87 -13.80
N LEU A 182 10.87 2.63 -13.25
CA LEU A 182 10.87 4.10 -13.32
C LEU A 182 12.10 4.71 -12.62
N SER A 183 12.61 4.06 -11.58
CA SER A 183 13.85 4.44 -10.90
C SER A 183 15.12 3.98 -11.65
N GLY A 184 14.97 3.20 -12.73
CA GLY A 184 16.06 2.78 -13.61
C GLY A 184 16.76 1.49 -13.20
N LEU A 185 16.14 0.66 -12.35
CA LEU A 185 16.75 -0.58 -11.88
C LEU A 185 16.47 -1.76 -12.83
N GLU A 186 17.33 -2.77 -12.74
CA GLU A 186 17.02 -4.13 -13.18
C GLU A 186 16.13 -4.81 -12.12
N VAL A 187 15.02 -5.38 -12.55
CA VAL A 187 14.00 -5.93 -11.67
C VAL A 187 13.98 -7.44 -11.76
N ILE A 188 14.35 -8.06 -10.64
CA ILE A 188 14.23 -9.49 -10.41
C ILE A 188 13.04 -9.68 -9.48
N THR A 189 12.17 -10.64 -9.77
CA THR A 189 11.01 -10.91 -8.91
C THR A 189 10.70 -12.40 -8.79
N THR A 190 9.90 -12.73 -7.78
CA THR A 190 9.44 -14.10 -7.53
C THR A 190 7.92 -14.17 -7.53
N ALA A 191 7.36 -15.23 -8.12
CA ALA A 191 5.92 -15.50 -8.11
C ALA A 191 5.65 -16.98 -8.46
N SER A 192 4.40 -17.42 -8.41
CA SER A 192 4.02 -18.69 -9.04
C SER A 192 4.01 -18.56 -10.57
N PRO A 193 4.33 -19.61 -11.34
CA PRO A 193 4.48 -19.56 -12.81
C PRO A 193 3.30 -18.95 -13.56
N ARG A 194 2.08 -19.17 -13.08
CA ARG A 194 0.83 -18.61 -13.66
C ARG A 194 0.83 -17.08 -13.77
N ASN A 195 1.64 -16.37 -12.97
CA ASN A 195 1.69 -14.91 -12.94
C ASN A 195 2.87 -14.33 -13.75
N PHE A 196 3.73 -15.15 -14.36
CA PHE A 196 4.97 -14.66 -14.98
C PHE A 196 4.74 -13.65 -16.10
N GLU A 197 3.78 -13.92 -16.99
CA GLU A 197 3.48 -13.03 -18.11
C GLU A 197 2.96 -11.67 -17.65
N LEU A 198 2.14 -11.65 -16.59
CA LEU A 198 1.72 -10.39 -15.96
C LEU A 198 2.95 -9.60 -15.48
N LEU A 199 3.85 -10.23 -14.72
CA LEU A 199 4.98 -9.51 -14.14
C LEU A 199 5.99 -9.00 -15.18
N LYS A 200 6.24 -9.77 -16.23
CA LYS A 200 7.04 -9.31 -17.38
C LYS A 200 6.38 -8.11 -18.07
N SER A 201 5.07 -8.14 -18.27
CA SER A 201 4.33 -7.02 -18.89
C SER A 201 4.39 -5.73 -18.06
N LEU A 202 4.61 -5.83 -16.75
CA LEU A 202 4.80 -4.71 -15.83
C LEU A 202 6.25 -4.23 -15.75
N GLY A 203 7.19 -4.94 -16.39
CA GLY A 203 8.58 -4.55 -16.51
C GLY A 203 9.59 -5.39 -15.74
N ALA A 204 9.19 -6.52 -15.15
CA ALA A 204 10.16 -7.44 -14.55
C ALA A 204 11.12 -8.00 -15.63
N ASP A 205 12.42 -7.88 -15.39
CA ASP A 205 13.46 -8.41 -16.31
C ASP A 205 13.64 -9.92 -16.10
N HIS A 206 13.56 -10.37 -14.84
CA HIS A 206 13.65 -11.78 -14.46
C HIS A 206 12.55 -12.19 -13.49
N VAL A 207 11.91 -13.34 -13.73
CA VAL A 207 10.87 -13.89 -12.86
C VAL A 207 11.21 -15.34 -12.49
N PHE A 208 11.24 -15.63 -11.20
CA PHE A 208 11.56 -16.96 -10.66
C PHE A 208 10.39 -17.58 -9.90
N ASP A 209 10.30 -18.91 -9.96
CA ASP A 209 9.35 -19.66 -9.13
C ASP A 209 9.92 -19.80 -7.73
N TYR A 210 9.27 -19.19 -6.73
CA TYR A 210 9.74 -19.25 -5.35
C TYR A 210 9.62 -20.66 -4.73
N HIS A 211 8.90 -21.59 -5.37
CA HIS A 211 8.86 -22.99 -4.93
C HIS A 211 10.13 -23.76 -5.27
N ASP A 212 10.99 -23.24 -6.16
CA ASP A 212 12.29 -23.85 -6.42
C ASP A 212 13.17 -23.68 -5.16
N PRO A 213 13.66 -24.79 -4.55
CA PRO A 213 14.53 -24.72 -3.38
C PRO A 213 15.84 -23.96 -3.63
N ASN A 214 16.23 -23.78 -4.91
CA ASN A 214 17.40 -23.03 -5.32
C ASN A 214 17.09 -21.61 -5.79
N CYS A 215 15.84 -21.14 -5.67
CA CYS A 215 15.43 -19.82 -6.17
C CYS A 215 16.40 -18.71 -5.74
N GLY A 216 16.75 -18.66 -4.45
CA GLY A 216 17.66 -17.64 -3.93
C GLY A 216 19.08 -17.76 -4.51
N THR A 217 19.65 -18.96 -4.55
CA THR A 217 21.02 -19.17 -5.04
C THR A 217 21.14 -18.92 -6.55
N VAL A 218 20.10 -19.23 -7.32
CA VAL A 218 20.03 -18.90 -8.75
C VAL A 218 19.98 -17.39 -8.98
N ILE A 219 19.21 -16.64 -8.18
CA ILE A 219 19.18 -15.17 -8.24
C ILE A 219 20.55 -14.57 -7.87
N ASN A 220 21.22 -15.11 -6.85
CA ASN A 220 22.57 -14.68 -6.50
C ASN A 220 23.56 -14.90 -7.65
N ALA A 221 23.51 -16.09 -8.29
CA ALA A 221 24.36 -16.40 -9.43
C ALA A 221 24.07 -15.50 -10.64
N LEU A 222 22.78 -15.24 -10.95
CA LEU A 222 22.36 -14.31 -12.01
C LEU A 222 23.00 -12.93 -11.84
N THR A 223 23.02 -12.42 -10.61
CA THR A 223 23.57 -11.09 -10.29
C THR A 223 25.08 -11.09 -10.06
N ASN A 224 25.77 -12.20 -10.35
CA ASN A 224 27.21 -12.38 -10.07
C ASN A 224 27.56 -12.05 -8.61
N ASN A 225 26.70 -12.42 -7.66
CA ASN A 225 26.85 -12.16 -6.23
C ASN A 225 26.97 -10.66 -5.90
N THR A 226 26.27 -9.77 -6.64
CA THR A 226 26.28 -8.32 -6.40
C THR A 226 24.94 -7.74 -5.92
N LEU A 227 23.86 -8.54 -5.82
CA LEU A 227 22.56 -8.07 -5.33
C LEU A 227 22.64 -7.52 -3.89
N THR A 228 22.24 -6.27 -3.68
CA THR A 228 22.24 -5.62 -2.36
C THR A 228 20.87 -5.16 -1.88
N LEU A 229 19.87 -5.11 -2.76
CA LEU A 229 18.56 -4.55 -2.44
C LEU A 229 17.47 -5.61 -2.55
N VAL A 230 16.69 -5.76 -1.47
CA VAL A 230 15.50 -6.60 -1.45
C VAL A 230 14.31 -5.83 -0.89
N PHE A 231 13.18 -5.95 -1.58
CA PHE A 231 11.87 -5.52 -1.10
C PHE A 231 10.94 -6.74 -1.03
N ASP A 232 10.65 -7.21 0.18
CA ASP A 232 9.82 -8.39 0.42
C ASP A 232 8.38 -8.00 0.79
N THR A 233 7.46 -8.30 -0.13
CA THR A 233 6.03 -8.00 0.01
C THR A 233 5.24 -9.11 0.70
N ILE A 234 5.88 -10.24 1.00
CA ILE A 234 5.28 -11.42 1.65
C ILE A 234 5.75 -11.52 3.11
N ALA A 235 7.05 -11.31 3.33
CA ALA A 235 7.67 -11.15 4.64
C ALA A 235 7.32 -12.28 5.62
N THR A 236 7.65 -13.50 5.21
CA THR A 236 7.58 -14.73 6.02
C THR A 236 9.00 -15.25 6.29
N THR A 237 9.16 -16.16 7.25
CA THR A 237 10.47 -16.78 7.50
C THR A 237 11.03 -17.47 6.25
N SER A 238 10.19 -18.12 5.44
CA SER A 238 10.61 -18.78 4.21
C SER A 238 11.03 -17.78 3.12
N SER A 239 10.29 -16.68 2.95
CA SER A 239 10.68 -15.64 2.00
C SER A 239 11.99 -14.96 2.40
N ALA A 240 12.18 -14.67 3.70
CA ALA A 240 13.44 -14.12 4.21
C ALA A 240 14.64 -15.04 3.97
N LEU A 241 14.48 -16.36 4.09
CA LEU A 241 15.54 -17.33 3.78
C LEU A 241 15.92 -17.31 2.29
N ILE A 242 14.93 -17.26 1.39
CA ILE A 242 15.20 -17.14 -0.06
C ILE A 242 15.89 -15.81 -0.38
N CYS A 243 15.40 -14.71 0.17
CA CYS A 243 16.00 -13.38 0.03
C CYS A 243 17.44 -13.32 0.57
N ALA A 244 17.71 -13.98 1.70
CA ALA A 244 19.04 -14.07 2.28
C ALA A 244 20.04 -14.85 1.40
N ALA A 245 19.56 -15.90 0.73
CA ALA A 245 20.35 -16.67 -0.24
C ALA A 245 20.57 -15.91 -1.56
N ALA A 246 19.65 -15.02 -1.94
CA ALA A 246 19.78 -14.16 -3.12
C ALA A 246 20.80 -13.02 -2.93
N LEU A 247 20.82 -12.41 -1.73
CA LEU A 247 21.69 -11.28 -1.42
C LEU A 247 23.18 -11.62 -1.49
N SER A 248 23.98 -10.65 -1.94
CA SER A 248 25.43 -10.74 -2.00
C SER A 248 26.05 -11.23 -0.69
N THR A 249 26.96 -12.20 -0.77
CA THR A 249 27.77 -12.66 0.36
C THR A 249 29.07 -11.87 0.50
N THR A 250 29.40 -11.03 -0.48
CA THR A 250 30.64 -10.25 -0.50
C THR A 250 30.57 -9.11 0.53
N THR A 251 31.68 -8.92 1.23
CA THR A 251 31.96 -7.72 2.04
C THR A 251 33.08 -6.95 1.35
N SER A 252 32.73 -6.08 0.40
CA SER A 252 33.68 -5.20 -0.27
C SER A 252 33.34 -3.75 0.07
N PRO A 253 34.32 -2.88 0.37
CA PRO A 253 34.09 -1.44 0.51
C PRO A 253 33.47 -0.80 -0.75
N SER A 254 33.60 -1.45 -1.92
CA SER A 254 33.02 -0.99 -3.17
C SER A 254 31.55 -1.39 -3.36
N LEU A 255 31.03 -2.31 -2.53
CA LEU A 255 29.66 -2.77 -2.65
C LEU A 255 28.74 -1.92 -1.74
N PRO A 256 27.57 -1.48 -2.22
CA PRO A 256 26.60 -0.79 -1.37
C PRO A 256 26.19 -1.64 -0.16
N LYS A 257 25.65 -0.97 0.86
CA LYS A 257 25.05 -1.64 2.01
C LYS A 257 23.93 -2.59 1.54
N LYS A 258 23.87 -3.78 2.14
CA LYS A 258 22.80 -4.74 1.90
C LYS A 258 21.58 -4.34 2.72
N ILE A 259 20.45 -4.12 2.06
CA ILE A 259 19.22 -3.66 2.68
C ILE A 259 18.10 -4.64 2.31
N TYR A 260 17.40 -5.11 3.33
CA TYR A 260 16.21 -5.93 3.23
C TYR A 260 15.05 -5.15 3.87
N VAL A 261 14.12 -4.70 3.04
CA VAL A 261 12.89 -4.04 3.47
C VAL A 261 11.75 -5.05 3.44
N ASN A 262 10.96 -5.13 4.51
CA ASN A 262 9.84 -6.06 4.62
C ASN A 262 8.59 -5.41 5.24
N LEU A 263 7.42 -5.98 4.94
CA LEU A 263 6.12 -5.40 5.32
C LEU A 263 5.50 -6.01 6.60
N MET A 264 6.17 -6.93 7.28
CA MET A 264 5.59 -7.68 8.42
C MET A 264 6.44 -7.65 9.70
N GLY A 265 7.54 -6.90 9.73
CA GLY A 265 8.39 -6.78 10.92
C GLY A 265 9.18 -8.05 11.26
N ILE A 266 9.40 -8.94 10.28
CA ILE A 266 10.05 -10.22 10.56
C ILE A 266 11.56 -10.08 10.79
N GLU A 267 12.12 -11.01 11.57
CA GLU A 267 13.57 -11.13 11.70
C GLU A 267 14.20 -11.61 10.39
N PHE A 268 15.34 -11.02 10.05
CA PHE A 268 16.14 -11.43 8.90
C PHE A 268 17.32 -12.31 9.35
N PRO A 269 17.61 -13.46 8.69
CA PRO A 269 18.56 -14.45 9.19
C PRO A 269 20.04 -14.03 9.08
N ARG A 270 20.34 -12.85 8.53
CA ARG A 270 21.70 -12.36 8.27
C ARG A 270 21.96 -11.05 9.00
N LYS A 271 22.98 -11.03 9.86
CA LYS A 271 23.38 -9.85 10.65
C LYS A 271 24.14 -8.79 9.86
N ASP A 272 24.66 -9.15 8.69
CA ASP A 272 25.37 -8.24 7.78
C ASP A 272 24.43 -7.48 6.82
N VAL A 273 23.12 -7.64 7.00
CA VAL A 273 22.07 -7.02 6.20
C VAL A 273 21.23 -6.15 7.11
N GLU A 274 21.00 -4.91 6.70
CA GLU A 274 20.07 -4.03 7.38
C GLU A 274 18.63 -4.47 7.12
N ASN A 275 17.92 -4.81 8.20
CA ASN A 275 16.54 -5.25 8.18
C ASN A 275 15.63 -4.08 8.56
N ILE A 276 14.75 -3.66 7.65
CA ILE A 276 13.88 -2.51 7.83
C ILE A 276 12.43 -2.94 7.72
N PHE A 277 11.65 -2.55 8.73
CA PHE A 277 10.20 -2.56 8.73
C PHE A 277 9.70 -1.13 8.91
N TYR A 278 8.56 -0.82 8.29
CA TYR A 278 7.91 0.48 8.38
C TYR A 278 6.40 0.31 8.17
N LEU A 279 5.64 1.30 8.62
CA LEU A 279 4.20 1.36 8.47
C LEU A 279 3.82 2.54 7.57
N GLY A 280 2.91 2.31 6.62
CA GLY A 280 2.42 3.35 5.72
C GLY A 280 1.66 4.49 6.44
N TYR A 281 1.16 4.24 7.65
CA TYR A 281 0.40 5.23 8.42
C TYR A 281 1.21 6.50 8.75
N THR A 282 2.55 6.42 8.77
CA THR A 282 3.42 7.58 9.04
C THR A 282 3.29 8.67 7.97
N MET A 283 2.85 8.32 6.74
CA MET A 283 2.60 9.29 5.66
C MET A 283 1.58 10.36 6.01
N ARG A 284 0.75 10.16 7.04
CA ARG A 284 -0.20 11.19 7.49
C ARG A 284 0.46 12.33 8.26
N GLY A 285 1.72 12.15 8.69
CA GLY A 285 2.40 13.12 9.55
C GLY A 285 1.72 13.29 10.91
N GLU A 286 1.03 12.24 11.38
CA GLU A 286 0.25 12.23 12.61
C GLU A 286 0.64 11.00 13.45
N PRO A 287 0.57 11.08 14.79
CA PRO A 287 0.86 9.96 15.65
C PRO A 287 -0.26 8.91 15.57
N PHE A 288 0.08 7.67 15.84
CA PHE A 288 -0.88 6.57 15.96
C PHE A 288 -0.43 5.52 16.98
N GLU A 289 -1.32 4.61 17.35
CA GLU A 289 -1.05 3.53 18.30
C GLU A 289 -1.56 2.20 17.74
N ILE A 290 -0.76 1.14 17.80
CA ILE A 290 -1.11 -0.23 17.39
C ILE A 290 -0.64 -1.18 18.48
N GLU A 291 -1.52 -2.03 19.01
CA GLU A 291 -1.18 -3.01 20.06
C GLU A 291 -0.44 -2.41 21.29
N GLY A 292 -0.72 -1.14 21.60
CA GLY A 292 -0.06 -0.40 22.69
C GLY A 292 1.32 0.17 22.34
N GLU A 293 1.84 -0.10 21.14
CA GLU A 293 3.02 0.55 20.59
C GLU A 293 2.63 1.92 20.03
N LYS A 294 3.34 2.97 20.48
CA LYS A 294 3.10 4.34 20.06
C LYS A 294 4.07 4.73 18.97
N TRP A 295 3.52 5.31 17.91
CA TRP A 295 4.25 5.82 16.77
C TRP A 295 4.09 7.33 16.74
N ASP A 296 5.21 8.05 16.85
CA ASP A 296 5.21 9.50 16.75
C ASP A 296 4.91 9.96 15.31
N ALA A 297 4.43 11.20 15.19
CA ALA A 297 4.30 11.84 13.89
C ALA A 297 5.66 11.93 13.19
N VAL A 298 5.70 11.64 11.88
CA VAL A 298 6.89 11.79 11.05
C VAL A 298 6.60 12.80 9.93
N PRO A 299 6.82 14.11 10.15
CA PRO A 299 6.50 15.14 9.17
C PRO A 299 7.20 14.95 7.82
N GLU A 300 8.40 14.39 7.82
CA GLU A 300 9.16 14.10 6.59
C GLU A 300 8.46 13.06 5.71
N ASP A 301 7.73 12.11 6.31
CA ASP A 301 6.97 11.10 5.58
C ASP A 301 5.74 11.71 4.92
N TYR A 302 5.11 12.68 5.59
CA TYR A 302 4.02 13.47 5.01
C TYR A 302 4.49 14.30 3.82
N GLU A 303 5.63 14.99 3.93
CA GLU A 303 6.17 15.78 2.82
C GLU A 303 6.65 14.90 1.65
N LEU A 304 7.21 13.72 1.94
CA LEU A 304 7.50 12.72 0.91
C LEU A 304 6.22 12.24 0.23
N ALA A 305 5.18 11.90 0.99
CA ALA A 305 3.91 11.43 0.45
C ALA A 305 3.24 12.50 -0.43
N LYS A 306 3.20 13.76 0.00
CA LYS A 306 2.67 14.89 -0.81
C LYS A 306 3.36 14.98 -2.18
N ARG A 307 4.70 14.97 -2.18
CA ARG A 307 5.48 15.03 -3.42
C ARG A 307 5.29 13.79 -4.29
N PHE A 308 5.30 12.61 -3.69
CA PHE A 308 5.23 11.35 -4.39
C PHE A 308 3.84 11.09 -4.98
N PHE A 309 2.77 11.38 -4.25
CA PHE A 309 1.40 11.21 -4.73
C PHE A 309 1.04 12.21 -5.84
N ALA A 310 1.53 13.45 -5.75
CA ALA A 310 1.43 14.40 -6.86
C ALA A 310 2.13 13.87 -8.13
N PHE A 311 3.26 13.18 -7.98
CA PHE A 311 3.91 12.51 -9.10
C PHE A 311 3.10 11.31 -9.62
N CYS A 312 2.51 10.51 -8.74
CA CYS A 312 1.65 9.38 -9.11
C CYS A 312 0.42 9.83 -9.92
N GLU A 313 -0.17 10.99 -9.62
CA GLU A 313 -1.26 11.54 -10.43
C GLU A 313 -0.84 11.81 -11.88
N VAL A 314 0.39 12.30 -12.08
CA VAL A 314 0.94 12.49 -13.42
C VAL A 314 1.10 11.15 -14.10
N LEU A 315 1.68 10.14 -13.42
CA LEU A 315 1.85 8.81 -14.00
C LEU A 315 0.52 8.17 -14.42
N LEU A 316 -0.53 8.29 -13.62
CA LEU A 316 -1.86 7.76 -13.94
C LEU A 316 -2.52 8.50 -15.10
N ARG A 317 -2.37 9.83 -15.14
CA ARG A 317 -2.91 10.66 -16.22
C ARG A 317 -2.26 10.34 -17.57
N GLU A 318 -0.96 10.07 -17.56
CA GLU A 318 -0.18 9.75 -18.75
C GLU A 318 -0.15 8.23 -19.06
N ASP A 319 -0.92 7.40 -18.33
CA ASP A 319 -0.97 5.93 -18.47
C ASP A 319 0.41 5.24 -18.38
N LEU A 320 1.30 5.80 -17.55
CA LEU A 320 2.67 5.31 -17.34
C LEU A 320 2.77 4.26 -16.21
N VAL A 321 1.75 4.18 -15.36
CA VAL A 321 1.63 3.15 -14.32
C VAL A 321 0.21 2.61 -14.33
N LYS A 322 0.09 1.29 -14.20
CA LYS A 322 -1.19 0.58 -14.15
C LYS A 322 -1.48 0.10 -12.73
N GLY A 323 -2.76 0.14 -12.37
CA GLY A 323 -3.25 -0.48 -11.14
C GLY A 323 -3.12 -2.00 -11.16
N HIS A 324 -3.26 -2.60 -9.98
CA HIS A 324 -3.36 -4.06 -9.86
C HIS A 324 -4.72 -4.53 -10.39
N PRO A 325 -4.85 -5.73 -10.99
CA PRO A 325 -6.13 -6.23 -11.48
C PRO A 325 -7.22 -6.21 -10.39
N VAL A 326 -8.43 -5.78 -10.75
CA VAL A 326 -9.55 -5.61 -9.81
C VAL A 326 -10.44 -6.85 -9.83
N ARG A 327 -10.86 -7.32 -8.65
CA ARG A 327 -12.01 -8.23 -8.51
C ARG A 327 -13.06 -7.56 -7.63
N LEU A 328 -14.26 -7.35 -8.19
CA LEU A 328 -15.39 -6.80 -7.46
C LEU A 328 -16.00 -7.84 -6.53
N LEU A 329 -16.27 -7.42 -5.30
CA LEU A 329 -17.06 -8.16 -4.32
C LEU A 329 -18.55 -7.94 -4.56
N GLU A 330 -19.33 -8.99 -4.34
CA GLU A 330 -20.79 -8.88 -4.30
C GLU A 330 -21.24 -8.26 -2.98
N GLY A 331 -22.37 -7.53 -3.01
CA GLY A 331 -23.02 -7.05 -1.79
C GLY A 331 -22.46 -5.75 -1.18
N GLY A 332 -21.54 -5.03 -1.84
CA GLY A 332 -21.08 -3.72 -1.35
C GLY A 332 -20.40 -3.81 0.03
N LEU A 333 -20.83 -2.97 0.99
CA LEU A 333 -20.29 -2.99 2.36
C LEU A 333 -20.45 -4.37 3.01
N GLU A 334 -21.57 -5.04 2.76
CA GLU A 334 -21.90 -6.37 3.29
C GLU A 334 -20.93 -7.46 2.80
N GLY A 335 -20.29 -7.27 1.64
CA GLY A 335 -19.30 -8.20 1.10
C GLY A 335 -17.91 -8.12 1.73
N ILE A 336 -17.59 -7.01 2.42
CA ILE A 336 -16.22 -6.72 2.88
C ILE A 336 -15.71 -7.74 3.89
N GLN A 337 -16.54 -8.18 4.85
CA GLN A 337 -16.12 -9.17 5.85
C GLN A 337 -15.75 -10.51 5.21
N GLY A 338 -16.50 -10.94 4.18
CA GLY A 338 -16.17 -12.13 3.40
C GLY A 338 -14.85 -11.97 2.64
N GLY A 339 -14.64 -10.82 2.01
CA GLY A 339 -13.39 -10.51 1.31
C GLY A 339 -12.17 -10.47 2.25
N MET A 340 -12.33 -9.95 3.47
CA MET A 340 -11.28 -9.97 4.49
C MET A 340 -10.90 -11.40 4.88
N GLU A 341 -11.89 -12.30 4.99
CA GLU A 341 -11.64 -13.72 5.25
C GLU A 341 -10.94 -14.41 4.06
N GLU A 342 -11.31 -14.09 2.81
CA GLU A 342 -10.59 -14.58 1.63
C GLU A 342 -9.12 -14.16 1.62
N LEU A 343 -8.80 -12.93 2.04
CA LEU A 343 -7.42 -12.45 2.17
C LEU A 343 -6.67 -13.20 3.28
N ARG A 344 -7.30 -13.33 4.47
CA ARG A 344 -6.75 -14.04 5.63
C ARG A 344 -6.39 -15.49 5.28
N GLU A 345 -7.26 -16.17 4.54
CA GLU A 345 -7.08 -17.57 4.14
C GLU A 345 -6.18 -17.74 2.90
N GLY A 346 -5.64 -16.66 2.34
CA GLY A 346 -4.74 -16.72 1.18
C GLY A 346 -5.43 -17.15 -0.12
N ARG A 347 -6.75 -16.99 -0.23
CA ARG A 347 -7.52 -17.35 -1.43
C ARG A 347 -7.47 -16.32 -2.55
N VAL A 348 -6.90 -15.14 -2.29
CA VAL A 348 -6.77 -14.06 -3.26
C VAL A 348 -5.40 -14.12 -3.94
N SER A 349 -5.38 -14.16 -5.27
CA SER A 349 -4.13 -14.22 -6.05
C SER A 349 -4.23 -13.37 -7.30
N GLY A 350 -3.26 -12.46 -7.49
CA GLY A 350 -3.13 -11.63 -8.69
C GLY A 350 -4.26 -10.62 -8.93
N VAL A 351 -5.08 -10.37 -7.91
CA VAL A 351 -6.17 -9.39 -7.93
C VAL A 351 -6.27 -8.66 -6.59
N LYS A 352 -6.80 -7.43 -6.60
CA LYS A 352 -7.17 -6.66 -5.41
C LYS A 352 -8.70 -6.64 -5.30
N LEU A 353 -9.19 -6.92 -4.11
CA LEU A 353 -10.64 -6.98 -3.85
C LEU A 353 -11.17 -5.57 -3.68
N VAL A 354 -12.30 -5.29 -4.33
CA VAL A 354 -12.95 -3.98 -4.31
C VAL A 354 -14.43 -4.16 -4.03
N ALA A 355 -14.98 -3.37 -3.12
CA ALA A 355 -16.42 -3.28 -2.88
C ALA A 355 -16.94 -1.92 -3.36
N ARG A 356 -18.03 -1.92 -4.12
CA ARG A 356 -18.75 -0.69 -4.49
C ARG A 356 -19.73 -0.36 -3.37
N VAL A 357 -19.48 0.73 -2.66
CA VAL A 357 -20.21 1.12 -1.44
C VAL A 357 -21.30 2.16 -1.71
N GLY A 358 -21.26 2.80 -2.87
CA GLY A 358 -22.23 3.82 -3.25
C GLY A 358 -22.11 4.22 -4.71
N GLU A 359 -22.99 5.13 -5.12
CA GLU A 359 -22.94 5.81 -6.41
C GLU A 359 -22.39 7.24 -6.24
N PRO A 360 -21.70 7.81 -7.25
CA PRO A 360 -21.12 9.15 -7.20
C PRO A 360 -22.06 10.24 -6.66
#